data_AF-A0A0F9RN58-F1
#
_entry.id   AF-A0A0F9RN58-F1
#
_cell.length_a   1.000
_cell.length_b   1.000
_cell.length_c   1.000
_cell.angle_alpha   90.00
_cell.angle_beta   90.00
_cell.angle_gamma   90.00
#
_symmetry.space_group_name_H-M   'P 1'
#
loop_
_entity.id
_entity.type
_entity.pdbx_description
1 polymer ?
#
loop_
_entity_poly.entity_id
_entity_poly.type
_entity_poly.pdbx_seq_one_letter_code
_entity_poly.pdbx_strand_id
1 'polypeptide(L)'
;MGLDRIGTFRCRLLEHGIDGRKKKGTDIKLPWFNVRVLLTEVYDVKEGEWFNYSEWNAEITAFLCLYGAIKKKGGEIGPTLSMDQVKKVFNWDGRSLVQLANGKYDDLEFQVRVGENTYEEATYPYQVNWIDVYDAEPGAQLRRLDAGELKSLDKQFAVLGAKNATAKPVATAAKAPAKHPARVPADDAAPDSAEVKAQKMAAKSAKNKAAVKKAKTAAKDVAGPPPKPVSKDAVVPPVKPVETACTMQEGWNKIVELRDPSINDEVIGKVWHDSIAEIAGPDVVSEDVTPEQWYQVAEKTLESVAKF
;
A
#
# COMPACT_ATOMS: atom_id res chain seq x y z
N MET A 1 8.64 -8.84 20.61
CA MET A 1 8.86 -9.53 19.31
C MET A 1 9.09 -8.45 18.26
N GLY A 2 9.91 -8.72 17.24
CA GLY A 2 10.16 -7.74 16.19
C GLY A 2 8.97 -7.62 15.23
N LEU A 3 8.91 -6.51 14.51
CA LEU A 3 8.04 -6.36 13.35
C LEU A 3 8.32 -7.49 12.34
N ASP A 4 7.28 -8.18 11.88
CA ASP A 4 7.39 -9.39 11.04
C ASP A 4 6.87 -9.20 9.60
N ARG A 5 6.31 -8.02 9.28
CA ARG A 5 5.63 -7.80 8.00
C ARG A 5 5.62 -6.34 7.55
N ILE A 6 5.44 -6.18 6.25
CA ILE A 6 5.13 -4.93 5.56
C ILE A 6 3.63 -4.71 5.58
N GLY A 7 3.19 -3.45 5.60
CA GLY A 7 1.77 -3.15 5.58
C GLY A 7 1.43 -1.75 6.04
N THR A 8 0.13 -1.52 6.18
CA THR A 8 -0.41 -0.31 6.79
C THR A 8 -0.83 -0.64 8.22
N PHE A 9 -0.35 0.14 9.18
CA PHE A 9 -0.60 -0.08 10.60
C PHE A 9 -1.21 1.17 11.21
N ARG A 10 -2.09 0.99 12.19
CA ARG A 10 -2.39 2.01 13.17
C ARG A 10 -1.42 1.86 14.33
N CYS A 11 -1.05 2.99 14.90
CA CYS A 11 -0.04 3.03 15.93
C CYS A 11 -0.32 4.13 16.93
N ARG A 12 0.27 3.99 18.11
CA ARG A 12 0.31 5.00 19.16
C ARG A 12 1.72 5.55 19.28
N LEU A 13 1.83 6.87 19.40
CA LEU A 13 3.11 7.53 19.65
C LEU A 13 3.66 7.14 21.03
N LEU A 14 4.92 6.73 21.07
CA LEU A 14 5.66 6.46 22.32
C LEU A 14 6.64 7.59 22.64
N GLU A 15 7.39 8.03 21.63
CA GLU A 15 8.46 9.01 21.79
C GLU A 15 8.62 9.80 20.49
N HIS A 16 8.98 11.07 20.60
CA HIS A 16 9.32 11.89 19.45
C HIS A 16 10.52 12.80 19.75
N GLY A 17 11.23 13.20 18.70
CA GLY A 17 12.35 14.12 18.82
C GLY A 17 12.77 14.69 17.47
N ILE A 18 13.57 15.75 17.52
CA ILE A 18 14.19 16.33 16.32
C ILE A 18 15.69 16.10 16.37
N ASP A 19 16.23 15.57 15.28
CA ASP A 19 17.65 15.37 15.06
C ASP A 19 18.13 16.17 13.84
N GLY A 20 19.44 16.42 13.74
CA GLY A 20 20.07 17.08 12.61
C GLY A 20 21.07 16.16 11.92
N ARG A 21 20.74 15.67 10.73
CA ARG A 21 21.65 14.82 9.94
C ARG A 21 22.38 15.62 8.87
N LYS A 22 23.69 15.40 8.75
CA LYS A 22 24.51 16.04 7.72
C LYS A 22 24.14 15.46 6.35
N LYS A 23 23.84 16.32 5.38
CA LYS A 23 23.67 15.89 3.99
C LYS A 23 25.02 15.41 3.44
N LYS A 24 25.06 14.23 2.83
CA LYS A 24 26.29 13.67 2.23
C LYS A 24 26.89 14.68 1.24
N GLY A 25 28.18 15.00 1.43
CA GLY A 25 28.91 15.93 0.57
C GLY A 25 28.64 17.42 0.80
N THR A 26 27.92 17.83 1.85
CA THR A 26 27.75 19.25 2.20
C THR A 26 27.85 19.47 3.72
N ASP A 27 28.11 20.71 4.16
CA ASP A 27 28.08 21.08 5.59
C ASP A 27 26.69 21.42 6.13
N ILE A 28 25.65 21.12 5.33
CA ILE A 28 24.28 21.44 5.70
C ILE A 28 23.71 20.32 6.55
N LYS A 29 23.22 20.68 7.75
CA LYS A 29 22.41 19.79 8.58
C LYS A 29 20.94 19.93 8.21
N LEU A 30 20.31 18.83 7.87
CA LEU A 30 18.89 18.75 7.59
C LEU A 30 18.16 18.28 8.85
N PRO A 31 17.02 18.90 9.21
CA PRO A 31 16.22 18.48 10.35
C PRO A 31 15.41 17.22 10.03
N TRP A 32 15.48 16.25 10.93
CA TRP A 32 14.75 15.00 10.90
C TRP A 32 13.84 14.94 12.12
N PHE A 33 12.56 14.66 11.89
CA PHE A 33 11.61 14.37 12.95
C PHE A 33 11.54 12.86 13.12
N ASN A 34 11.97 12.38 14.29
CA ASN A 34 12.02 10.96 14.59
C ASN A 34 10.88 10.64 15.54
N VAL A 35 10.09 9.62 15.23
CA VAL A 35 8.97 9.18 16.07
C VAL A 35 9.05 7.68 16.30
N ARG A 36 9.11 7.25 17.56
CA ARG A 36 8.96 5.84 17.94
C ARG A 36 7.49 5.58 18.23
N VAL A 37 6.96 4.53 17.61
CA VAL A 37 5.54 4.19 17.71
C VAL A 37 5.35 2.73 18.09
N LEU A 38 4.26 2.45 18.81
CA LEU A 38 3.76 1.12 19.09
C LEU A 38 2.68 0.76 18.07
N LEU A 39 2.85 -0.34 17.35
CA LEU A 39 1.87 -0.82 16.37
C LEU A 39 0.71 -1.51 17.09
N THR A 40 -0.53 -1.06 16.83
CA THR A 40 -1.73 -1.52 17.53
C THR A 40 -2.66 -2.32 16.65
N GLU A 41 -2.81 -1.94 15.38
CA GLU A 41 -3.61 -2.66 14.39
C GLU A 41 -2.86 -2.73 13.06
N VAL A 42 -3.14 -3.77 12.28
CA VAL A 42 -2.64 -3.95 10.91
C VAL A 42 -3.81 -4.10 9.95
N TYR A 43 -3.74 -3.42 8.81
CA TYR A 43 -4.76 -3.51 7.78
C TYR A 43 -4.50 -4.70 6.86
N ASP A 44 -5.47 -5.61 6.74
CA ASP A 44 -5.45 -6.66 5.74
C ASP A 44 -6.12 -6.17 4.46
N VAL A 45 -5.35 -6.08 3.38
CA VAL A 45 -5.84 -5.60 2.09
C VAL A 45 -6.82 -6.59 1.43
N LYS A 46 -6.73 -7.88 1.75
CA LYS A 46 -7.61 -8.92 1.18
C LYS A 46 -8.98 -8.90 1.83
N GLU A 47 -9.02 -8.76 3.16
CA GLU A 47 -10.28 -8.73 3.91
C GLU A 47 -10.87 -7.31 3.98
N GLY A 48 -10.05 -6.28 3.78
CA GLY A 48 -10.47 -4.89 3.87
C GLY A 48 -10.73 -4.43 5.31
N GLU A 49 -10.15 -5.13 6.28
CA GLU A 49 -10.41 -4.95 7.70
C GLU A 49 -9.11 -4.72 8.49
N TRP A 50 -9.27 -4.09 9.67
CA TRP A 50 -8.19 -3.89 10.63
C TRP A 50 -8.16 -5.05 11.61
N PHE A 51 -6.98 -5.63 11.79
CA PHE A 51 -6.72 -6.72 12.74
C PHE A 51 -5.91 -6.21 13.91
N ASN A 52 -6.25 -6.69 15.11
CA ASN A 52 -5.47 -6.39 16.30
C ASN A 52 -4.03 -6.92 16.14
N TYR A 53 -3.06 -6.04 16.33
CA TYR A 53 -1.63 -6.32 16.26
C TYR A 53 -0.89 -5.99 17.59
N SER A 54 -1.62 -5.48 18.59
CA SER A 54 -1.07 -5.06 19.88
C SER A 54 -0.42 -6.20 20.70
N GLU A 55 -0.83 -7.46 20.48
CA GLU A 55 -0.29 -8.63 21.17
C GLU A 55 1.22 -8.81 20.93
N TRP A 56 1.73 -8.32 19.79
CA TRP A 56 3.13 -8.45 19.41
C TRP A 56 4.05 -7.42 20.09
N ASN A 57 3.47 -6.37 20.69
CA ASN A 57 4.17 -5.22 21.24
C ASN A 57 5.27 -4.72 20.29
N ALA A 58 4.94 -4.67 19.00
CA ALA A 58 5.89 -4.32 17.95
C ALA A 58 6.09 -2.81 17.90
N GLU A 59 7.35 -2.38 17.96
CA GLU A 59 7.73 -0.98 17.86
C GLU A 59 8.52 -0.72 16.58
N ILE A 60 8.35 0.47 16.01
CA ILE A 60 9.15 0.95 14.90
C ILE A 60 9.44 2.45 15.07
N THR A 61 10.60 2.89 14.58
CA THR A 61 10.95 4.31 14.52
C THR A 61 10.79 4.81 13.09
N ALA A 62 9.97 5.85 12.90
CA ALA A 62 9.91 6.58 11.64
C ALA A 62 10.94 7.71 11.65
N PHE A 63 11.76 7.77 10.61
CA PHE A 63 12.77 8.80 10.42
C PHE A 63 12.31 9.75 9.30
N LEU A 64 11.76 10.91 9.66
CA LEU A 64 11.06 11.81 8.73
C LEU A 64 11.93 13.04 8.45
N CYS A 65 12.63 13.03 7.31
CA CYS A 65 13.41 14.17 6.85
C CYS A 65 12.48 15.32 6.47
N LEU A 66 12.52 16.47 7.16
CA LEU A 66 11.58 17.59 6.94
C LEU A 66 11.99 18.49 5.76
N TYR A 67 13.30 18.65 5.54
CA TYR A 67 13.86 19.43 4.44
C TYR A 67 14.89 18.61 3.68
N GLY A 68 14.83 18.63 2.35
CA GLY A 68 15.68 17.83 1.50
C GLY A 68 15.95 18.47 0.15
N ALA A 69 16.87 17.88 -0.61
CA ALA A 69 17.22 18.36 -1.94
C ALA A 69 16.08 18.05 -2.93
N ILE A 70 15.52 19.09 -3.56
CA ILE A 70 14.47 18.98 -4.56
C ILE A 70 15.13 18.79 -5.93
N LYS A 71 15.14 17.54 -6.44
CA LYS A 71 15.74 17.21 -7.74
C LYS A 71 15.20 18.07 -8.89
N LYS A 72 13.88 18.33 -8.90
CA LYS A 72 13.22 19.16 -9.92
C LYS A 72 13.66 20.63 -9.92
N LYS A 73 14.30 21.11 -8.85
CA LYS A 73 14.82 22.48 -8.70
C LYS A 73 16.34 22.51 -8.61
N GLY A 74 17.03 21.60 -9.31
CA GLY A 74 18.50 21.59 -9.33
C GLY A 74 19.16 21.29 -7.98
N GLY A 75 18.45 20.63 -7.05
CA GLY A 75 19.00 20.26 -5.75
C GLY A 75 18.89 21.34 -4.67
N GLU A 76 18.12 22.40 -4.91
CA GLU A 76 17.72 23.37 -3.88
C GLU A 76 17.10 22.66 -2.67
N ILE A 77 17.40 23.12 -1.46
CA ILE A 77 16.81 22.57 -0.25
C ILE A 77 15.42 23.17 -0.09
N GLY A 78 14.42 22.30 0.06
CA GLY A 78 13.06 22.71 0.35
C GLY A 78 12.29 21.65 1.14
N PRO A 79 11.01 21.92 1.45
CA PRO A 79 10.19 21.02 2.24
C PRO A 79 10.01 19.69 1.50
N THR A 80 10.07 18.59 2.24
CA THR A 80 9.80 17.24 1.73
C THR A 80 8.32 16.89 1.87
N LEU A 81 7.92 15.76 1.29
CA LEU A 81 6.60 15.17 1.54
C LEU A 81 6.38 14.84 3.02
N SER A 82 7.43 14.42 3.72
CA SER A 82 7.36 14.15 5.16
C SER A 82 7.03 15.40 5.97
N MET A 83 7.45 16.60 5.52
CA MET A 83 7.02 17.86 6.14
C MET A 83 5.50 17.99 6.14
N ASP A 84 4.85 17.77 4.99
CA ASP A 84 3.40 17.91 4.86
C ASP A 84 2.65 16.83 5.65
N GLN A 85 3.19 15.62 5.68
CA GLN A 85 2.67 14.53 6.51
C GLN A 85 2.73 14.87 8.00
N VAL A 86 3.88 15.37 8.48
CA VAL A 86 4.06 15.77 9.89
C VAL A 86 3.13 16.92 10.25
N LYS A 87 3.01 17.93 9.39
CA LYS A 87 2.02 19.02 9.58
C LYS A 87 0.61 18.48 9.76
N LYS A 88 0.20 17.54 8.91
CA LYS A 88 -1.14 16.94 8.92
C LYS A 88 -1.37 16.11 10.18
N VAL A 89 -0.46 15.20 10.52
CA VAL A 89 -0.64 14.24 11.62
C VAL A 89 -0.46 14.89 12.99
N PHE A 90 0.54 15.76 13.14
CA PHE A 90 0.89 16.38 14.41
C PHE A 90 0.24 17.76 14.60
N ASN A 91 -0.66 18.15 13.68
CA ASN A 91 -1.29 19.48 13.63
C ASN A 91 -0.25 20.61 13.79
N TRP A 92 0.88 20.46 13.12
CA TRP A 92 2.00 21.39 13.19
C TRP A 92 1.90 22.43 12.06
N ASP A 93 2.24 23.68 12.35
CA ASP A 93 2.16 24.78 11.40
C ASP A 93 3.35 24.83 10.41
N GLY A 94 4.41 24.07 10.69
CA GLY A 94 5.63 24.02 9.90
C GLY A 94 6.61 25.17 10.08
N ARG A 95 6.40 26.03 11.09
CA ARG A 95 7.22 27.24 11.27
C ARG A 95 8.34 27.03 12.27
N SER A 96 8.07 26.32 13.37
CA SER A 96 9.01 26.18 14.48
C SER A 96 9.31 24.71 14.78
N LEU A 97 10.58 24.33 14.60
CA LEU A 97 11.07 23.00 15.03
C LEU A 97 11.03 22.87 16.56
N VAL A 98 11.24 23.96 17.30
CA VAL A 98 11.13 23.96 18.77
C VAL A 98 9.69 23.66 19.22
N GLN A 99 8.70 24.17 18.49
CA GLN A 99 7.30 23.86 18.76
C GLN A 99 6.98 22.39 18.47
N LEU A 100 7.49 21.86 17.36
CA LEU A 100 7.33 20.45 17.02
C LEU A 100 8.03 19.53 18.03
N ALA A 101 9.22 19.89 18.52
CA ALA A 101 9.97 19.09 19.48
C ALA A 101 9.39 19.11 20.90
N ASN A 102 8.71 20.20 21.29
CA ASN A 102 8.08 20.35 22.60
C ASN A 102 6.56 20.18 22.55
N GLY A 103 6.03 19.66 21.43
CA GLY A 103 4.61 19.43 21.27
C GLY A 103 4.12 18.34 22.22
N LYS A 104 2.92 18.51 22.74
CA LYS A 104 2.26 17.46 23.54
C LYS A 104 1.46 16.57 22.61
N TYR A 105 2.01 15.39 22.36
CA TYR A 105 1.44 14.38 21.48
C TYR A 105 1.17 13.07 22.24
N ASP A 106 0.99 13.19 23.55
CA ASP A 106 0.62 12.08 24.42
C ASP A 106 -0.64 11.41 23.85
N ASP A 107 -0.62 10.08 23.74
CA ASP A 107 -1.71 9.27 23.18
C ASP A 107 -2.09 9.59 21.73
N LEU A 108 -1.24 10.30 20.96
CA LEU A 108 -1.49 10.52 19.55
C LEU A 108 -1.50 9.19 18.80
N GLU A 109 -2.65 8.85 18.22
CA GLU A 109 -2.82 7.68 17.37
C GLU A 109 -2.89 8.10 15.91
N PHE A 110 -2.16 7.38 15.06
CA PHE A 110 -2.07 7.70 13.63
C PHE A 110 -1.70 6.45 12.81
N GLN A 111 -1.71 6.60 11.49
CA GLN A 111 -1.40 5.52 10.56
C GLN A 111 0.05 5.62 10.08
N VAL A 112 0.75 4.48 10.03
CA VAL A 112 2.05 4.33 9.37
C VAL A 112 1.97 3.30 8.25
N ARG A 113 2.69 3.54 7.16
CA ARG A 113 2.92 2.51 6.14
C ARG A 113 4.37 2.07 6.24
N VAL A 114 4.55 0.80 6.59
CA VAL A 114 5.85 0.16 6.68
C VAL A 114 6.11 -0.58 5.38
N GLY A 115 7.29 -0.38 4.80
CA GLY A 115 7.77 -1.09 3.62
C GLY A 115 9.19 -1.59 3.81
N GLU A 116 9.75 -2.13 2.73
CA GLU A 116 11.15 -2.55 2.71
C GLU A 116 12.08 -1.37 2.94
N ASN A 117 13.13 -1.62 3.71
CA ASN A 117 14.20 -0.68 3.89
C ASN A 117 15.11 -0.70 2.67
N THR A 118 15.08 0.38 1.90
CA THR A 118 15.87 0.55 0.68
C THR A 118 17.26 1.12 0.95
N TYR A 119 17.62 1.34 2.22
CA TYR A 119 18.96 1.77 2.60
C TYR A 119 19.92 0.58 2.65
N GLU A 120 20.99 0.65 1.86
CA GLU A 120 21.94 -0.46 1.65
C GLU A 120 22.62 -0.95 2.94
N GLU A 121 22.92 -0.05 3.88
CA GLU A 121 23.53 -0.38 5.17
C GLU A 121 22.49 -0.51 6.29
N ALA A 122 21.22 -0.77 5.96
CA ALA A 122 20.16 -0.87 6.94
C ALA A 122 20.36 -2.08 7.86
N THR A 123 20.36 -1.82 9.17
CA THR A 123 20.35 -2.89 10.19
C THR A 123 18.99 -3.60 10.28
N TYR A 124 17.92 -2.96 9.80
CA TYR A 124 16.56 -3.49 9.87
C TYR A 124 15.92 -3.56 8.48
N PRO A 125 15.24 -4.67 8.14
CA PRO A 125 14.67 -4.88 6.81
C PRO A 125 13.45 -4.00 6.52
N TYR A 126 12.92 -3.30 7.52
CA TYR A 126 11.69 -2.51 7.42
C TYR A 126 11.93 -1.05 7.78
N GLN A 127 11.22 -0.15 7.10
CA GLN A 127 11.20 1.28 7.38
C GLN A 127 9.80 1.87 7.23
N VAL A 128 9.54 2.99 7.91
CA VAL A 128 8.31 3.76 7.71
C VAL A 128 8.44 4.63 6.48
N ASN A 129 7.63 4.33 5.46
CA ASN A 129 7.63 5.06 4.18
C ASN A 129 6.62 6.22 4.17
N TRP A 130 5.58 6.13 5.01
CA TRP A 130 4.48 7.09 5.01
C TRP A 130 3.85 7.19 6.39
N ILE A 131 3.43 8.39 6.77
CA ILE A 131 2.53 8.59 7.93
C ILE A 131 1.27 9.34 7.49
N ASP A 132 0.15 9.05 8.12
CA ASP A 132 -1.13 9.70 7.86
C ASP A 132 -2.02 9.72 9.12
N VAL A 133 -3.13 10.44 9.07
CA VAL A 133 -4.12 10.47 10.16
C VAL A 133 -4.72 9.09 10.39
N TYR A 134 -5.21 8.83 11.60
CA TYR A 134 -5.67 7.52 12.06
C TYR A 134 -6.74 6.85 11.16
N ASP A 135 -7.66 7.65 10.62
CA ASP A 135 -8.76 7.20 9.76
C ASP A 135 -8.50 7.46 8.26
N ALA A 136 -7.24 7.67 7.89
CA ALA A 136 -6.88 7.75 6.48
C ALA A 136 -7.18 6.42 5.78
N GLU A 137 -7.57 6.48 4.51
CA GLU A 137 -7.81 5.29 3.70
C GLU A 137 -6.50 4.46 3.61
N PRO A 138 -6.51 3.20 4.07
CA PRO A 138 -5.32 2.37 4.10
C PRO A 138 -4.93 1.89 2.70
N GLY A 139 -3.62 1.67 2.49
CA GLY A 139 -3.07 1.19 1.22
C GLY A 139 -2.70 2.27 0.20
N ALA A 140 -2.10 1.84 -0.92
CA ALA A 140 -1.71 2.68 -2.05
C ALA A 140 -2.67 2.52 -3.25
N GLN A 141 -3.86 1.97 -3.00
CA GLN A 141 -4.81 1.73 -4.08
C GLN A 141 -5.29 3.05 -4.65
N LEU A 142 -5.30 3.15 -5.98
CA LEU A 142 -5.89 4.27 -6.67
C LEU A 142 -7.37 4.32 -6.34
N ARG A 143 -7.78 5.33 -5.56
CA ARG A 143 -9.20 5.60 -5.33
C ARG A 143 -9.84 5.94 -6.68
N ARG A 144 -10.69 5.04 -7.15
CA ARG A 144 -11.58 5.33 -8.28
C ARG A 144 -12.79 6.06 -7.72
N LEU A 145 -12.92 7.33 -8.09
CA LEU A 145 -14.08 8.12 -7.76
C LEU A 145 -15.30 7.59 -8.49
N ASP A 146 -16.44 7.58 -7.81
CA ASP A 146 -17.70 7.20 -8.44
C ASP A 146 -18.21 8.31 -9.39
N ALA A 147 -19.24 7.99 -10.18
CA ALA A 147 -19.79 8.93 -11.16
C ALA A 147 -20.37 10.22 -10.54
N GLY A 148 -20.78 10.20 -9.28
CA GLY A 148 -21.24 11.37 -8.54
C GLY A 148 -20.07 12.26 -8.11
N GLU A 149 -19.03 11.67 -7.57
CA GLU A 149 -17.80 12.36 -7.16
C GLU A 149 -17.08 12.99 -8.36
N LEU A 150 -16.99 12.27 -9.48
CA LEU A 150 -16.44 12.80 -10.74
C LEU A 150 -17.23 14.01 -11.25
N LYS A 151 -18.57 13.96 -11.22
CA LYS A 151 -19.41 15.11 -11.60
C LYS A 151 -19.23 16.32 -10.67
N SER A 152 -18.94 16.08 -9.40
CA SER A 152 -18.65 17.15 -8.44
C SER A 152 -17.31 17.82 -8.76
N LEU A 153 -16.29 17.03 -9.07
CA LEU A 153 -15.00 17.52 -9.55
C LEU A 153 -15.14 18.29 -10.86
N ASP A 154 -15.88 17.77 -11.84
CA ASP A 154 -16.14 18.47 -13.09
C ASP A 154 -16.75 19.85 -12.84
N LYS A 155 -17.69 19.98 -11.89
CA LYS A 155 -18.27 21.29 -11.53
C LYS A 155 -17.26 22.23 -10.88
N GLN A 156 -16.43 21.73 -9.96
CA GLN A 156 -15.41 22.55 -9.28
C GLN A 156 -14.35 23.05 -10.27
N PHE A 157 -13.92 22.18 -11.17
CA PHE A 157 -12.89 22.51 -12.16
C PHE A 157 -13.44 23.18 -13.42
N ALA A 158 -14.74 23.10 -13.72
CA ALA A 158 -15.36 23.91 -14.77
C ALA A 158 -15.25 25.41 -14.48
N VAL A 159 -15.31 25.82 -13.20
CA VAL A 159 -15.15 27.22 -12.78
C VAL A 159 -13.70 27.70 -12.98
N LEU A 160 -12.72 26.81 -12.80
CA LEU A 160 -11.30 27.10 -13.05
C LEU A 160 -10.92 27.05 -14.53
N GLY A 161 -11.49 26.10 -15.27
CA GLY A 161 -11.31 25.90 -16.70
C GLY A 161 -11.99 26.97 -17.55
N ALA A 162 -13.08 27.59 -17.10
CA ALA A 162 -13.77 28.66 -17.82
C ALA A 162 -12.91 29.91 -18.07
N LYS A 163 -11.81 30.10 -17.32
CA LYS A 163 -10.84 31.19 -17.58
C LYS A 163 -9.80 30.87 -18.66
N ASN A 164 -9.60 29.60 -19.01
CA ASN A 164 -8.57 29.15 -19.97
C ASN A 164 -9.11 28.21 -21.08
N ALA A 165 -10.42 27.95 -21.15
CA ALA A 165 -11.01 27.04 -22.12
C ALA A 165 -11.29 27.72 -23.46
N THR A 166 -10.30 27.71 -24.36
CA THR A 166 -10.50 27.88 -25.81
C THR A 166 -10.69 26.54 -26.54
N ALA A 167 -10.72 25.41 -25.82
CA ALA A 167 -10.90 24.10 -26.42
C ALA A 167 -12.38 23.68 -26.48
N LYS A 168 -12.84 23.35 -27.70
CA LYS A 168 -14.14 22.73 -27.97
C LYS A 168 -14.26 21.39 -27.21
N PRO A 169 -15.43 21.05 -26.62
CA PRO A 169 -15.61 19.77 -25.97
C PRO A 169 -15.41 18.62 -26.96
N VAL A 170 -14.54 17.68 -26.61
CA VAL A 170 -14.34 16.43 -27.35
C VAL A 170 -15.55 15.53 -27.10
N ALA A 171 -16.12 15.00 -28.18
CA ALA A 171 -17.29 14.14 -28.14
C ALA A 171 -17.06 12.92 -27.24
N THR A 172 -18.01 12.66 -26.33
CA THR A 172 -18.12 11.43 -25.56
C THR A 172 -18.07 10.21 -26.48
N ALA A 173 -17.23 9.23 -26.13
CA ALA A 173 -17.10 7.96 -26.84
C ALA A 173 -18.47 7.30 -27.08
N ALA A 174 -18.67 6.85 -28.32
CA ALA A 174 -19.93 6.29 -28.80
C ALA A 174 -20.38 5.09 -27.96
N LYS A 175 -21.66 5.10 -27.56
CA LYS A 175 -22.35 3.92 -27.02
C LYS A 175 -22.33 2.82 -28.07
N ALA A 176 -21.78 1.67 -27.74
CA ALA A 176 -21.86 0.47 -28.59
C ALA A 176 -23.33 0.12 -28.88
N PRO A 177 -23.68 -0.29 -30.11
CA PRO A 177 -25.06 -0.55 -30.49
C PRO A 177 -25.58 -1.82 -29.81
N ALA A 178 -26.62 -1.64 -28.99
CA ALA A 178 -27.40 -2.75 -28.46
C ALA A 178 -28.18 -3.43 -29.59
N LYS A 179 -27.93 -4.72 -29.81
CA LYS A 179 -28.79 -5.58 -30.63
C LYS A 179 -30.14 -5.75 -29.94
N HIS A 180 -31.20 -5.27 -30.57
CA HIS A 180 -32.56 -5.78 -30.42
C HIS A 180 -33.19 -5.73 -31.82
N PRO A 181 -34.03 -6.71 -32.21
CA PRO A 181 -35.40 -6.68 -31.69
C PRO A 181 -36.13 -8.04 -31.59
N ALA A 182 -37.13 -8.08 -30.71
CA ALA A 182 -38.44 -8.64 -31.06
C ALA A 182 -39.53 -7.89 -30.29
N ARG A 183 -40.41 -7.22 -31.06
CA ARG A 183 -41.69 -6.59 -30.71
C ARG A 183 -42.71 -7.72 -30.36
N VAL A 184 -43.82 -7.54 -29.64
CA VAL A 184 -45.11 -6.88 -30.01
C VAL A 184 -46.05 -6.70 -28.76
N PRO A 185 -47.26 -6.07 -28.81
CA PRO A 185 -47.52 -4.69 -28.36
C PRO A 185 -48.74 -4.47 -27.40
N ALA A 186 -48.93 -3.19 -27.01
CA ALA A 186 -50.16 -2.48 -26.59
C ALA A 186 -50.84 -2.84 -25.25
N ASP A 187 -51.07 -1.85 -24.37
CA ASP A 187 -52.17 -0.88 -24.51
C ASP A 187 -51.96 0.38 -23.64
N ASP A 188 -52.58 1.47 -24.09
CA ASP A 188 -52.57 2.84 -23.54
C ASP A 188 -53.55 3.00 -22.37
N ALA A 189 -53.15 3.73 -21.32
CA ALA A 189 -53.96 4.75 -20.61
C ALA A 189 -53.25 5.26 -19.34
N ALA A 190 -52.84 6.53 -19.35
CA ALA A 190 -52.60 7.38 -18.17
C ALA A 190 -53.94 8.05 -17.74
N PRO A 191 -54.09 8.81 -16.61
CA PRO A 191 -53.04 9.49 -15.84
C PRO A 191 -53.21 9.58 -14.30
N ASP A 192 -52.26 10.31 -13.71
CA ASP A 192 -51.95 10.64 -12.31
C ASP A 192 -53.08 10.92 -11.30
N SER A 193 -52.81 10.61 -10.03
CA SER A 193 -53.20 11.47 -8.89
C SER A 193 -52.30 11.30 -7.66
N ALA A 194 -52.13 12.40 -6.93
CA ALA A 194 -51.09 12.74 -5.95
C ALA A 194 -51.21 12.10 -4.55
N GLU A 195 -51.84 10.93 -4.40
CA GLU A 195 -52.22 10.38 -3.08
C GLU A 195 -51.29 9.30 -2.51
N VAL A 196 -50.26 8.85 -3.25
CA VAL A 196 -49.36 7.76 -2.78
C VAL A 196 -48.12 8.28 -2.01
N LYS A 197 -47.91 9.60 -1.94
CA LYS A 197 -46.80 10.20 -1.17
C LYS A 197 -47.13 10.57 0.29
N ALA A 198 -48.38 10.43 0.73
CA ALA A 198 -48.78 10.77 2.11
C ALA A 198 -48.83 9.58 3.09
N GLN A 199 -48.76 8.32 2.63
CA GLN A 199 -48.92 7.14 3.50
C GLN A 199 -47.62 6.39 3.87
N LYS A 200 -46.44 6.90 3.49
CA LYS A 200 -45.14 6.24 3.82
C LYS A 200 -44.33 6.92 4.94
N MET A 201 -44.86 7.96 5.58
CA MET A 201 -44.20 8.74 6.64
C MET A 201 -44.95 8.71 8.00
N ALA A 202 -45.64 7.60 8.32
CA ALA A 202 -46.31 7.44 9.62
C ALA A 202 -46.23 6.03 10.24
N ALA A 203 -45.42 5.11 9.67
CA ALA A 203 -45.34 3.71 10.13
C ALA A 203 -43.94 3.28 10.60
N LYS A 204 -43.12 4.20 11.14
CA LYS A 204 -41.74 3.91 11.60
C LYS A 204 -41.38 4.43 12.99
N SER A 205 -42.36 4.72 13.84
CA SER A 205 -42.16 5.04 15.27
C SER A 205 -43.21 4.35 16.15
N ALA A 206 -43.06 3.05 16.39
CA ALA A 206 -43.65 2.33 17.55
C ALA A 206 -43.39 0.80 17.47
N LYS A 207 -42.14 0.35 17.67
CA LYS A 207 -41.88 -1.05 18.06
C LYS A 207 -40.46 -1.27 18.62
N ASN A 208 -40.07 -0.43 19.57
CA ASN A 208 -38.92 -0.66 20.44
C ASN A 208 -39.42 -0.69 21.89
N LYS A 209 -39.77 -1.89 22.38
CA LYS A 209 -39.91 -2.30 23.80
C LYS A 209 -40.76 -3.57 23.87
N ALA A 210 -40.11 -4.73 23.94
CA ALA A 210 -40.56 -5.93 24.66
C ALA A 210 -39.83 -7.17 24.11
N ALA A 211 -38.64 -7.46 24.65
CA ALA A 211 -38.10 -8.84 24.71
C ALA A 211 -36.78 -8.84 25.51
N VAL A 212 -36.86 -8.43 26.78
CA VAL A 212 -35.86 -8.78 27.80
C VAL A 212 -36.60 -9.60 28.85
N LYS A 213 -36.04 -10.77 29.19
CA LYS A 213 -36.45 -11.77 30.22
C LYS A 213 -37.30 -12.97 29.77
N LYS A 214 -36.61 -14.10 29.55
CA LYS A 214 -36.85 -15.49 30.05
C LYS A 214 -35.96 -16.43 29.21
N ALA A 215 -35.25 -17.43 29.71
CA ALA A 215 -35.00 -17.96 31.04
C ALA A 215 -33.81 -18.96 30.93
N LYS A 216 -33.21 -19.31 32.07
CA LYS A 216 -32.37 -20.50 32.30
C LYS A 216 -33.09 -21.77 31.77
N THR A 217 -32.45 -22.89 31.39
CA THR A 217 -31.80 -23.87 32.29
C THR A 217 -31.20 -25.06 31.48
N ALA A 218 -30.13 -25.69 32.04
CA ALA A 218 -29.67 -27.10 31.85
C ALA A 218 -29.02 -27.50 30.49
N ALA A 219 -28.10 -28.47 30.35
CA ALA A 219 -27.14 -29.20 31.20
C ALA A 219 -26.32 -30.17 30.29
N LYS A 220 -25.09 -30.51 30.71
CA LYS A 220 -24.26 -31.72 30.42
C LYS A 220 -23.70 -32.06 29.01
N ASP A 221 -22.36 -32.15 29.01
CA ASP A 221 -21.45 -33.23 28.54
C ASP A 221 -21.45 -33.79 27.10
N VAL A 222 -20.19 -34.04 26.66
CA VAL A 222 -19.66 -35.11 25.77
C VAL A 222 -19.26 -34.74 24.31
N ALA A 223 -17.93 -34.88 24.08
CA ALA A 223 -17.19 -35.36 22.91
C ALA A 223 -17.15 -34.58 21.57
N GLY A 224 -15.90 -34.37 21.13
CA GLY A 224 -15.44 -34.68 19.78
C GLY A 224 -15.37 -33.52 18.78
N PRO A 225 -14.21 -33.27 18.13
CA PRO A 225 -14.13 -32.31 17.04
C PRO A 225 -14.85 -32.85 15.79
N PRO A 226 -15.60 -32.03 15.05
CA PRO A 226 -16.29 -32.45 13.83
C PRO A 226 -15.32 -32.68 12.65
N PRO A 227 -15.71 -33.53 11.68
CA PRO A 227 -14.85 -34.07 10.63
C PRO A 227 -14.58 -33.05 9.51
N LYS A 228 -13.38 -33.15 8.91
CA LYS A 228 -13.02 -32.48 7.66
C LYS A 228 -13.93 -32.95 6.51
N PRO A 229 -14.56 -32.04 5.73
CA PRO A 229 -15.15 -32.41 4.46
C PRO A 229 -14.04 -32.63 3.41
N VAL A 230 -14.10 -33.80 2.79
CA VAL A 230 -13.40 -34.17 1.57
C VAL A 230 -14.09 -33.46 0.40
N SER A 231 -13.38 -32.60 -0.32
CA SER A 231 -13.79 -32.21 -1.68
C SER A 231 -12.80 -32.80 -2.67
N LYS A 232 -13.32 -33.77 -3.44
CA LYS A 232 -12.71 -34.34 -4.64
C LYS A 232 -12.65 -33.29 -5.75
N ASP A 233 -11.48 -33.21 -6.36
CA ASP A 233 -11.21 -33.14 -7.79
C ASP A 233 -11.91 -32.06 -8.63
N ALA A 234 -11.14 -31.02 -8.95
CA ALA A 234 -10.89 -30.69 -10.35
C ALA A 234 -9.37 -30.68 -10.56
N VAL A 235 -8.86 -31.85 -10.96
CA VAL A 235 -7.50 -32.05 -11.47
C VAL A 235 -7.34 -31.20 -12.73
N VAL A 236 -6.70 -30.05 -12.60
CA VAL A 236 -5.80 -29.58 -13.65
C VAL A 236 -4.47 -30.21 -13.29
N PRO A 237 -3.86 -31.05 -14.16
CA PRO A 237 -2.60 -31.68 -13.84
C PRO A 237 -1.58 -30.58 -13.47
N PRO A 238 -0.83 -30.70 -12.36
CA PRO A 238 0.32 -29.85 -12.16
C PRO A 238 1.25 -30.12 -13.35
N VAL A 239 1.47 -29.08 -14.14
CA VAL A 239 2.58 -29.06 -15.08
C VAL A 239 3.80 -29.43 -14.25
N LYS A 240 4.46 -30.53 -14.62
CA LYS A 240 5.71 -30.98 -14.02
C LYS A 240 6.66 -29.78 -13.91
N PRO A 241 7.45 -29.67 -12.82
CA PRO A 241 8.30 -28.53 -12.61
C PRO A 241 9.30 -28.44 -13.76
N VAL A 242 9.30 -27.31 -14.46
CA VAL A 242 10.45 -26.97 -15.30
C VAL A 242 11.53 -26.58 -14.31
N GLU A 243 12.57 -27.41 -14.19
CA GLU A 243 13.74 -27.24 -13.28
C GLU A 243 14.58 -25.97 -13.58
N THR A 244 14.04 -24.98 -14.30
CA THR A 244 14.77 -23.86 -14.89
C THR A 244 14.18 -22.49 -14.56
N ALA A 245 13.40 -22.36 -13.49
CA ALA A 245 12.92 -21.07 -13.00
C ALA A 245 13.44 -20.86 -11.57
N CYS A 246 14.08 -19.71 -11.32
CA CYS A 246 14.52 -19.32 -9.99
C CYS A 246 14.26 -17.83 -9.73
N THR A 247 14.16 -17.45 -8.47
CA THR A 247 14.14 -16.05 -8.08
C THR A 247 15.54 -15.42 -8.22
N MET A 248 15.61 -14.09 -8.28
CA MET A 248 16.89 -13.35 -8.28
C MET A 248 17.80 -13.79 -7.12
N GLN A 249 17.22 -13.93 -5.92
CA GLN A 249 17.95 -14.31 -4.72
C GLN A 249 18.48 -15.74 -4.80
N GLU A 250 17.68 -16.67 -5.32
CA GLU A 250 18.11 -18.07 -5.51
C GLU A 250 19.21 -18.17 -6.56
N GLY A 251 19.11 -17.40 -7.66
CA GLY A 251 20.16 -17.31 -8.68
C GLY A 251 21.48 -16.76 -8.11
N TRP A 252 21.40 -15.70 -7.31
CA TRP A 252 22.56 -15.11 -6.64
C TRP A 252 23.20 -16.08 -5.64
N ASN A 253 22.40 -16.69 -4.76
CA ASN A 253 22.90 -17.66 -3.78
C ASN A 253 23.60 -18.84 -4.48
N LYS A 254 23.04 -19.33 -5.59
CA LYS A 254 23.66 -20.40 -6.39
C LYS A 254 25.04 -20.01 -6.94
N ILE A 255 25.23 -18.75 -7.32
CA ILE A 255 26.56 -18.24 -7.76
C ILE A 255 27.53 -18.19 -6.58
N VAL A 256 27.09 -17.67 -5.44
CA VAL A 256 27.92 -17.55 -4.24
C VAL A 256 28.36 -18.92 -3.69
N GLU A 257 27.50 -19.93 -3.80
CA GLU A 257 27.80 -21.29 -3.36
C GLU A 257 28.74 -22.06 -4.31
N LEU A 258 28.61 -21.86 -5.62
CA LEU A 258 29.32 -22.65 -6.63
C LEU A 258 30.56 -21.97 -7.22
N ARG A 259 30.80 -20.68 -6.90
CA ARG A 259 31.99 -19.95 -7.34
C ARG A 259 33.29 -20.51 -6.76
N ASP A 260 34.40 -20.23 -7.43
CA ASP A 260 35.72 -20.35 -6.82
C ASP A 260 35.87 -19.31 -5.69
N PRO A 261 36.26 -19.70 -4.46
CA PRO A 261 36.48 -18.79 -3.34
C PRO A 261 37.56 -17.73 -3.59
N SER A 262 38.40 -17.90 -4.60
CA SER A 262 39.48 -16.98 -4.98
C SER A 262 38.99 -15.78 -5.79
N ILE A 263 37.75 -15.80 -6.27
CA ILE A 263 37.16 -14.73 -7.08
C ILE A 263 36.41 -13.76 -6.16
N ASN A 264 36.79 -12.48 -6.25
CA ASN A 264 36.20 -11.40 -5.45
C ASN A 264 34.74 -11.12 -5.85
N ASP A 265 33.92 -10.73 -4.88
CA ASP A 265 32.50 -10.38 -5.04
C ASP A 265 32.29 -9.24 -6.05
N GLU A 266 33.24 -8.31 -6.18
CA GLU A 266 33.19 -7.22 -7.17
C GLU A 266 33.24 -7.74 -8.62
N VAL A 267 34.01 -8.81 -8.88
CA VAL A 267 34.11 -9.42 -10.22
C VAL A 267 32.80 -10.13 -10.54
N ILE A 268 32.21 -10.80 -9.55
CA ILE A 268 30.95 -11.53 -9.68
C ILE A 268 29.80 -10.57 -9.93
N GLY A 269 29.73 -9.47 -9.18
CA GLY A 269 28.71 -8.44 -9.37
C GLY A 269 28.77 -7.83 -10.78
N LYS A 270 29.98 -7.60 -11.31
CA LYS A 270 30.15 -7.11 -12.68
C LYS A 270 29.66 -8.13 -13.71
N VAL A 271 30.09 -9.38 -13.61
CA VAL A 271 29.69 -10.46 -14.54
C VAL A 271 28.18 -10.74 -14.47
N TRP A 272 27.58 -10.62 -13.29
CA TRP A 272 26.14 -10.71 -13.08
C TRP A 272 25.38 -9.61 -13.81
N HIS A 273 25.79 -8.35 -13.68
CA HIS A 273 25.18 -7.24 -14.40
C HIS A 273 25.36 -7.33 -15.92
N ASP A 274 26.53 -7.76 -16.38
CA ASP A 274 26.79 -8.01 -17.80
C ASP A 274 25.87 -9.15 -18.33
N SER A 275 25.65 -10.20 -17.52
CA SER A 275 24.76 -11.31 -17.87
C SER A 275 23.28 -10.89 -17.92
N ILE A 276 22.83 -10.00 -17.04
CA ILE A 276 21.48 -9.40 -17.09
C ILE A 276 21.32 -8.60 -18.38
N ALA A 277 22.28 -7.73 -18.71
CA ALA A 277 22.23 -6.91 -19.91
C ALA A 277 22.19 -7.75 -21.20
N GLU A 278 22.83 -8.92 -21.21
CA GLU A 278 22.85 -9.81 -22.37
C GLU A 278 21.59 -10.67 -22.53
N ILE A 279 20.97 -11.10 -21.41
CA ILE A 279 19.80 -12.01 -21.43
C ILE A 279 18.48 -11.24 -21.46
N ALA A 280 18.37 -10.18 -20.65
CA ALA A 280 17.15 -9.40 -20.53
C ALA A 280 17.18 -8.13 -21.40
N GLY A 281 18.37 -7.63 -21.73
CA GLY A 281 18.57 -6.42 -22.53
C GLY A 281 19.17 -5.27 -21.72
N PRO A 282 19.87 -4.32 -22.36
CA PRO A 282 20.65 -3.28 -21.67
C PRO A 282 19.81 -2.25 -20.90
N ASP A 283 18.53 -2.12 -21.24
CA ASP A 283 17.60 -1.16 -20.63
C ASP A 283 16.64 -1.82 -19.62
N VAL A 284 16.81 -3.12 -19.34
CA VAL A 284 15.93 -3.86 -18.44
C VAL A 284 16.39 -3.68 -16.98
N VAL A 285 15.45 -3.22 -16.16
CA VAL A 285 15.65 -3.12 -14.70
C VAL A 285 15.42 -4.50 -14.10
N SER A 286 16.12 -4.82 -13.00
CA SER A 286 16.02 -6.13 -12.32
C SER A 286 14.58 -6.56 -11.96
N GLU A 287 13.65 -5.62 -11.84
CA GLU A 287 12.23 -5.88 -11.56
C GLU A 287 11.47 -6.50 -12.74
N ASP A 288 11.97 -6.34 -13.96
CA ASP A 288 11.33 -6.82 -15.20
C ASP A 288 11.92 -8.17 -15.69
N VAL A 289 12.91 -8.71 -14.98
CA VAL A 289 13.56 -10.00 -15.32
C VAL A 289 12.69 -11.15 -14.84
N THR A 290 12.29 -12.04 -15.76
CA THR A 290 11.42 -13.17 -15.42
C THR A 290 12.17 -14.27 -14.65
N PRO A 291 11.47 -15.14 -13.90
CA PRO A 291 12.11 -16.26 -13.20
C PRO A 291 12.94 -17.20 -14.09
N GLU A 292 12.55 -17.37 -15.36
CA GLU A 292 13.31 -18.15 -16.34
C GLU A 292 14.57 -17.42 -16.80
N GLN A 293 14.50 -16.09 -16.94
CA GLN A 293 15.67 -15.27 -17.25
C GLN A 293 16.65 -15.24 -16.08
N TRP A 294 16.19 -15.21 -14.83
CA TRP A 294 17.06 -15.30 -13.66
C TRP A 294 17.86 -16.60 -13.61
N TYR A 295 17.24 -17.72 -13.99
CA TYR A 295 17.95 -18.99 -14.09
C TYR A 295 19.07 -18.93 -15.15
N GLN A 296 18.78 -18.37 -16.33
CA GLN A 296 19.77 -18.19 -17.40
C GLN A 296 20.89 -17.22 -16.99
N VAL A 297 20.56 -16.14 -16.27
CA VAL A 297 21.54 -15.18 -15.75
C VAL A 297 22.47 -15.86 -14.76
N ALA A 298 21.93 -16.72 -13.88
CA ALA A 298 22.74 -17.46 -12.91
C ALA A 298 23.70 -18.46 -13.57
N GLU A 299 23.23 -19.24 -14.55
CA GLU A 299 24.09 -20.18 -15.29
C GLU A 299 25.18 -19.46 -16.09
N LYS A 300 24.82 -18.37 -16.77
CA LYS A 300 25.77 -17.59 -17.57
C LYS A 300 26.82 -16.88 -16.72
N THR A 301 26.41 -16.39 -15.55
CA THR A 301 27.33 -15.79 -14.59
C THR A 301 28.31 -16.84 -14.08
N LEU A 302 27.86 -18.04 -13.73
CA LEU A 302 28.73 -19.14 -13.33
C LEU A 302 29.70 -19.56 -14.44
N GLU A 303 29.22 -19.70 -15.67
CA GLU A 303 30.06 -20.06 -16.82
C GLU A 303 31.13 -19.01 -17.12
N SER A 304 30.79 -17.73 -16.95
CA SER A 304 31.68 -16.61 -17.19
C SER A 304 32.68 -16.42 -16.05
N VAL A 305 32.25 -16.61 -14.80
CA VAL A 305 33.12 -16.59 -13.61
C VAL A 305 34.11 -17.75 -13.64
N ALA A 306 33.72 -18.93 -14.12
CA ALA A 306 34.62 -20.09 -14.26
C ALA A 306 35.73 -19.92 -15.31
N LYS A 307 35.70 -18.85 -16.12
CA LYS A 307 36.73 -18.51 -17.12
C LYS A 307 37.81 -17.56 -16.58
N PHE A 308 37.62 -17.01 -15.38
CA PHE A 308 38.59 -16.18 -14.66
C PHE A 308 39.48 -17.04 -13.76
#